data_AF-A0A3D3XA71-F1
#
_entry.id   AF-A0A3D3XA71-F1
#
_cell.length_a   1.000
_cell.length_b   1.000
_cell.length_c   1.000
_cell.angle_alpha   90.00
_cell.angle_beta   90.00
_cell.angle_gamma   90.00
#
_symmetry.space_group_name_H-M   'P 1'
#
loop_
_entity.id
_entity.type
_entity.pdbx_description
1 polymer ?
#
loop_
_entity_poly.entity_id
_entity_poly.type
_entity_poly.pdbx_seq_one_letter_code
_entity_poly.pdbx_strand_id
1 'polypeptide(L)' 'MNRALVVGAGGGGLAAALELATNGMDVTVLESHI' A
#
# COMPACT_ATOMS: atom_id res chain seq x y z
N MET A 1 4.53 12.45 10.37
CA MET A 1 3.56 11.68 9.57
C MET A 1 4.35 10.69 8.73
N ASN A 2 4.16 9.38 8.94
CA ASN A 2 4.90 8.35 8.22
C ASN A 2 4.18 7.99 6.93
N ARG A 3 4.92 7.97 5.82
CA ARG A 3 4.40 7.65 4.48
C ARG A 3 4.97 6.32 4.01
N ALA A 4 4.16 5.54 3.30
CA ALA A 4 4.58 4.30 2.64
C ALA A 4 4.19 4.29 1.17
N LEU A 5 5.08 3.76 0.34
CA LEU A 5 4.82 3.46 -1.05
C LEU A 5 4.82 1.94 -1.23
N VAL A 6 3.71 1.40 -1.71
CA VAL A 6 3.60 -0.02 -2.09
C VAL A 6 3.59 -0.12 -3.60
N VAL A 7 4.47 -0.95 -4.16
CA VAL A 7 4.55 -1.20 -5.62
C VAL A 7 3.98 -2.59 -5.90
N GLY A 8 2.91 -2.63 -6.70
CA GLY A 8 2.09 -3.80 -6.99
C GLY A 8 0.78 -3.80 -6.21
N ALA A 9 -0.36 -3.94 -6.90
CA ALA A 9 -1.72 -4.06 -6.37
C ALA A 9 -2.30 -5.48 -6.53
N GLY A 10 -1.43 -6.49 -6.64
CA GLY A 10 -1.83 -7.89 -6.43
C GLY A 10 -2.22 -8.15 -4.97
N GLY A 11 -2.70 -9.37 -4.67
CA GLY A 11 -3.21 -9.72 -3.33
C GLY A 11 -2.23 -9.43 -2.18
N GLY A 12 -0.93 -9.68 -2.37
CA GLY A 12 0.09 -9.36 -1.36
C GLY A 12 0.32 -7.86 -1.18
N GLY A 13 0.30 -7.09 -2.27
CA GLY A 13 0.49 -5.63 -2.22
C GLY A 13 -0.68 -4.92 -1.53
N LEU A 14 -1.91 -5.32 -1.85
CA LEU A 14 -3.11 -4.78 -1.20
C LEU A 14 -3.19 -5.19 0.29
N ALA A 15 -2.81 -6.41 0.64
CA ALA A 15 -2.75 -6.84 2.04
C ALA A 15 -1.74 -6.00 2.84
N ALA A 16 -0.54 -5.77 2.30
CA ALA A 16 0.47 -4.92 2.92
C ALA A 16 -0.01 -3.46 3.05
N ALA A 17 -0.61 -2.91 1.99
CA ALA A 17 -1.15 -1.55 2.01
C ALA A 17 -2.25 -1.38 3.09
N LEU A 18 -3.14 -2.37 3.23
CA LEU A 18 -4.18 -2.37 4.25
C LEU A 18 -3.59 -2.39 5.66
N GLU A 19 -2.59 -3.23 5.92
CA GLU A 19 -1.94 -3.31 7.23
C GLU A 19 -1.23 -1.99 7.58
N LEU A 20 -0.49 -1.42 6.64
CA LEU A 20 0.21 -0.14 6.83
C LEU A 20 -0.78 1.02 7.07
N ALA A 21 -1.87 1.08 6.32
CA ALA A 21 -2.91 2.08 6.50
C ALA A 21 -3.62 1.93 7.85
N THR A 22 -3.91 0.69 8.28
CA THR A 22 -4.50 0.40 9.59
C THR A 22 -3.59 0.82 10.75
N ASN A 23 -2.27 0.81 10.54
CA ASN A 23 -1.28 1.30 11.49
C ASN A 23 -1.07 2.84 11.42
N GLY A 24 -1.93 3.56 10.70
CA GLY A 24 -1.91 5.03 10.66
C GLY A 24 -0.87 5.63 9.72
N MET A 25 -0.33 4.84 8.79
CA MET A 25 0.53 5.36 7.73
C MET A 25 -0.29 5.94 6.58
N ASP A 26 0.23 6.98 5.95
CA ASP A 26 -0.29 7.52 4.70
C ASP A 26 0.30 6.72 3.54
N VAL A 27 -0.53 5.87 2.93
CA VAL A 27 -0.10 4.84 1.96
C VAL A 27 -0.50 5.23 0.54
N THR A 28 0.47 5.21 -0.37
CA THR A 28 0.23 5.25 -1.82
C THR A 28 0.54 3.89 -2.43
N VAL A 29 -0.35 3.37 -3.28
CA VAL A 29 -0.13 2.14 -4.05
C VAL A 29 0.09 2.50 -5.51
N LEU A 30 1.16 1.98 -6.11
CA LEU A 30 1.43 2.09 -7.55
C LEU A 30 1.30 0.71 -8.17
N GLU A 31 0.48 0.61 -9.21
CA GLU A 31 0.35 -0.60 -10.01
C GLU A 31 0.63 -0.25 -11.47
N SER A 32 1.32 -1.18 -12.13
CA SER A 32 1.70 -1.09 -13.53
C SER A 32 0.51 -1.26 -14.49
N HIS A 33 -0.49 -2.04 -14.11
CA HIS A 33 -1.62 -2.43 -14.96
C HIS A 33 -2.96 -2.36 -14.19
N ILE A 34 -3.98 -1.73 -14.78
CA ILE A 34 -5.36 -1.76 -14.25
C ILE A 34 -5.97 -3.16 -14.41
#